data_AF-A0A931JVG3-F1
#
_entry.id   AF-A0A931JVG3-F1
#
_cell.length_a   1.000
_cell.length_b   1.000
_cell.length_c   1.000
_cell.angle_alpha   90.00
_cell.angle_beta   90.00
_cell.angle_gamma   90.00
#
_symmetry.space_group_name_H-M   'P 1'
#
loop_
_entity.id
_entity.type
_entity.pdbx_description
1 polymer ?
#
loop_
_entity_poly.entity_id
_entity_poly.type
_entity_poly.pdbx_seq_one_letter_code
_entity_poly.pdbx_strand_id
1 'polypeptide(L)'
;MDDRQQQIRERAGLEESRLNQEFIDWLRTWGTPILLVLALVAAAYALQQRWAKAKAEKIDDAFVQLDSASQGDNPSPDALAAVAHDFDNVKSVGLLARLQAADAYLGAVQKGLKLGATLKPNDKNQLDGTLENPDDALTPELKATYLTSAADLYQQVYDKASTDSAKALLTLNSLYGLAAVAESQEKFDVAKSMYEKIEQLTDKTPYAAHAAIAKERIAKLDTLKNLQPVLSLAELPKRPEPPAPPAPKAPAGLPPGATLTPVPGPPGAQPSPAAKPAEGTPAAAPATAPATTPPATPSSEPAKPAESPATPAPATPK
;
A
#
# COMPACT_ATOMS: atom_id res chain seq x y z
N MET A 1 62.60 -8.58 -63.13
CA MET A 1 61.77 -7.68 -62.29
C MET A 1 61.23 -8.42 -61.06
N ASP A 2 61.70 -9.65 -60.78
CA ASP A 2 61.12 -10.54 -59.75
C ASP A 2 61.84 -10.53 -58.39
N ASP A 3 63.12 -10.15 -58.34
CA ASP A 3 63.91 -10.16 -57.10
C ASP A 3 63.46 -9.11 -56.06
N ARG A 4 62.83 -8.02 -56.52
CA ARG A 4 62.30 -6.99 -55.61
C ARG A 4 61.02 -7.43 -54.90
N GLN A 5 60.22 -8.33 -55.49
CA GLN A 5 58.99 -8.81 -54.85
C GLN A 5 59.26 -9.96 -53.87
N GLN A 6 60.30 -10.78 -54.08
CA GLN A 6 60.72 -11.80 -53.11
C GLN A 6 61.36 -11.18 -51.86
N GLN A 7 62.21 -10.16 -51.99
CA GLN A 7 62.78 -9.46 -50.82
C GLN A 7 61.73 -8.72 -49.98
N ILE A 8 60.62 -8.26 -50.57
CA ILE A 8 59.53 -7.62 -49.81
C ILE A 8 58.70 -8.67 -49.05
N ARG A 9 58.50 -9.87 -49.62
CA ARG A 9 57.80 -10.97 -48.92
C ARG A 9 58.63 -11.58 -47.79
N GLU A 10 59.94 -11.73 -47.96
CA GLU A 10 60.82 -12.31 -46.93
C GLU A 10 61.13 -11.33 -45.80
N ARG A 11 61.21 -10.02 -46.07
CA ARG A 11 61.34 -9.00 -45.01
C ARG A 11 60.05 -8.80 -44.21
N ALA A 12 58.89 -8.87 -44.85
CA ALA A 12 57.60 -8.78 -44.16
C ALA A 12 57.39 -9.95 -43.16
N GLY A 13 57.76 -11.18 -43.52
CA GLY A 13 57.62 -12.34 -42.62
C GLY A 13 58.62 -12.38 -41.45
N LEU A 14 59.80 -11.77 -41.59
CA LEU A 14 60.80 -11.68 -40.53
C LEU A 14 60.48 -10.59 -39.50
N GLU A 15 59.91 -9.46 -39.94
CA GLU A 15 59.40 -8.42 -39.03
C GLU A 15 58.17 -8.93 -38.26
N GLU A 16 57.24 -9.63 -38.91
CA GLU A 16 56.09 -10.28 -38.25
C GLU A 16 56.52 -11.35 -37.24
N SER A 17 57.58 -12.12 -37.53
CA SER A 17 58.11 -13.14 -36.62
C SER A 17 58.78 -12.53 -35.38
N ARG A 18 59.50 -11.42 -35.53
CA ARG A 18 60.07 -10.67 -34.39
C ARG A 18 58.99 -10.03 -33.53
N LEU A 19 57.98 -9.43 -34.16
CA LEU A 19 56.85 -8.82 -33.47
C LEU A 19 56.09 -9.85 -32.61
N ASN A 20 56.01 -11.09 -33.08
CA ASN A 20 55.40 -12.18 -32.33
C ASN A 20 56.29 -12.68 -31.16
N GLN A 21 57.62 -12.75 -31.32
CA GLN A 21 58.53 -13.11 -30.23
C GLN A 21 58.56 -12.05 -29.13
N GLU A 22 58.60 -10.76 -29.50
CA GLU A 22 58.53 -9.64 -28.55
C GLU A 22 57.21 -9.63 -27.78
N PHE A 23 56.09 -9.97 -28.43
CA PHE A 23 54.80 -10.14 -27.75
C PHE A 23 54.81 -11.32 -26.76
N ILE A 24 55.40 -12.45 -27.14
CA ILE A 24 55.49 -13.64 -26.27
C ILE A 24 56.37 -13.35 -25.05
N ASP A 25 57.51 -12.68 -25.23
CA ASP A 25 58.41 -12.33 -24.12
C ASP A 25 57.80 -11.25 -23.21
N TRP A 26 57.08 -10.29 -23.80
CA TRP A 26 56.28 -9.34 -23.04
C TRP A 26 55.18 -10.04 -22.22
N LEU A 27 54.46 -10.99 -22.81
CA LEU A 27 53.40 -11.74 -22.13
C LEU A 27 53.96 -12.69 -21.08
N ARG A 28 55.18 -13.23 -21.23
CA ARG A 28 55.85 -13.98 -20.15
C ARG A 28 56.27 -13.09 -18.98
N THR A 29 56.73 -11.88 -19.29
CA THR A 29 57.24 -10.95 -18.27
C THR A 29 56.09 -10.26 -17.51
N TRP A 30 55.03 -9.88 -18.22
CA TRP A 30 53.91 -9.10 -17.69
C TRP A 30 52.59 -9.86 -17.61
N GLY A 31 52.46 -11.03 -18.22
CA GLY A 31 51.20 -11.78 -18.26
C GLY A 31 50.74 -12.21 -16.88
N THR A 32 51.60 -12.79 -16.04
CA THR A 32 51.22 -13.16 -14.66
C THR A 32 50.79 -11.96 -13.82
N PRO A 33 51.54 -10.84 -13.73
CA PRO A 33 51.09 -9.68 -12.95
C PRO A 33 49.84 -9.01 -13.56
N ILE A 34 49.70 -8.92 -14.88
CA ILE A 34 48.49 -8.37 -15.53
C ILE A 34 47.28 -9.26 -15.26
N LEU A 35 47.41 -10.58 -15.35
CA LEU A 35 46.33 -11.53 -15.02
C LEU A 35 45.93 -11.44 -13.55
N LEU A 36 46.89 -11.27 -12.63
CA LEU A 36 46.59 -11.05 -11.21
C LEU A 36 45.83 -9.74 -10.98
N VAL A 37 46.24 -8.64 -11.63
CA VAL A 37 45.51 -7.36 -11.56
C VAL A 37 44.11 -7.52 -12.13
N LEU A 38 43.95 -8.18 -13.28
CA LEU A 38 42.65 -8.42 -13.91
C LEU A 38 41.76 -9.33 -13.06
N ALA A 39 42.32 -10.35 -12.41
CA ALA A 39 41.61 -11.19 -11.46
C ALA A 39 41.16 -10.40 -10.22
N LEU A 40 41.99 -9.49 -9.71
CA LEU A 40 41.66 -8.62 -8.58
C LEU A 40 40.53 -7.64 -8.95
N VAL A 41 40.59 -7.04 -10.14
CA VAL A 41 39.51 -6.19 -10.67
C VAL A 41 38.22 -6.99 -10.83
N ALA A 42 38.28 -8.20 -11.38
CA ALA A 42 37.12 -9.08 -11.52
C ALA A 42 36.52 -9.46 -10.16
N ALA A 43 37.37 -9.76 -9.16
CA ALA A 43 36.92 -10.07 -7.80
C ALA A 43 36.28 -8.85 -7.12
N ALA A 44 36.87 -7.66 -7.25
CA ALA A 44 36.30 -6.42 -6.73
C ALA A 44 34.93 -6.12 -7.38
N TYR A 45 34.82 -6.29 -8.69
CA TYR A 45 33.56 -6.12 -9.41
C TYR A 45 32.50 -7.14 -8.97
N ALA A 46 32.86 -8.41 -8.83
CA ALA A 46 31.95 -9.46 -8.37
C ALA A 46 31.46 -9.19 -6.93
N LEU A 47 32.34 -8.72 -6.04
CA LEU A 47 31.98 -8.34 -4.67
C LEU A 47 31.01 -7.15 -4.66
N GLN A 48 31.31 -6.11 -5.44
CA GLN A 48 30.44 -4.95 -5.58
C GLN A 48 29.07 -5.34 -6.14
N GLN A 49 29.03 -6.21 -7.16
CA GLN A 49 27.79 -6.70 -7.75
C GLN A 49 26.98 -7.51 -6.74
N ARG A 50 27.62 -8.39 -5.95
CA ARG A 50 26.95 -9.17 -4.90
C ARG A 50 26.39 -8.27 -3.80
N TRP A 51 27.12 -7.24 -3.38
CA TRP A 51 26.62 -6.26 -2.42
C TRP A 51 25.49 -5.41 -2.96
N ALA A 52 25.56 -4.98 -4.22
CA ALA A 52 24.47 -4.25 -4.86
C ALA A 52 23.20 -5.11 -4.95
N LYS A 53 23.32 -6.39 -5.33
CA LYS A 53 22.22 -7.36 -5.34
C LYS A 53 21.61 -7.56 -3.95
N ALA A 54 22.43 -7.80 -2.93
CA ALA A 54 21.94 -7.98 -1.56
C ALA A 54 21.24 -6.72 -1.00
N LYS A 55 21.70 -5.52 -1.38
CA LYS A 55 21.01 -4.27 -1.03
C LYS A 55 19.66 -4.12 -1.74
N ALA A 56 19.59 -4.49 -3.02
CA ALA A 56 18.35 -4.45 -3.79
C ALA A 56 17.32 -5.45 -3.21
N GLU A 57 17.75 -6.69 -2.96
CA GLU A 57 16.93 -7.74 -2.34
C GLU A 57 16.36 -7.29 -1.00
N LYS A 58 17.18 -6.67 -0.13
CA LYS A 58 16.68 -6.13 1.15
C LYS A 58 15.66 -5.00 0.98
N ILE A 59 15.74 -4.20 -0.08
CA ILE A 59 14.75 -3.16 -0.37
C ILE A 59 13.45 -3.81 -0.87
N ASP A 60 13.55 -4.80 -1.75
CA ASP A 60 12.40 -5.53 -2.28
C ASP A 60 11.67 -6.26 -1.15
N ASP A 61 12.39 -6.98 -0.28
CA ASP A 61 11.85 -7.62 0.92
C ASP A 61 11.12 -6.61 1.83
N ALA A 62 11.71 -5.42 2.02
CA ALA A 62 11.12 -4.38 2.84
C ALA A 62 9.78 -3.90 2.27
N PHE A 63 9.67 -3.72 0.95
CA PHE A 63 8.43 -3.34 0.30
C PHE A 63 7.40 -4.48 0.30
N VAL A 64 7.83 -5.74 0.15
CA VAL A 64 6.94 -6.91 0.24
C VAL A 64 6.31 -7.00 1.64
N GLN A 65 7.11 -6.81 2.69
CA GLN A 65 6.60 -6.84 4.06
C GLN A 65 5.70 -5.64 4.36
N LEU A 66 6.04 -4.45 3.86
CA LEU A 66 5.18 -3.28 3.96
C LEU A 66 3.83 -3.50 3.28
N ASP A 67 3.85 -3.98 2.03
CA ASP A 67 2.63 -4.28 1.28
C ASP A 67 1.77 -5.29 2.04
N SER A 68 2.36 -6.40 2.47
CA SER A 68 1.69 -7.46 3.24
C SER A 68 1.07 -6.94 4.55
N ALA A 69 1.76 -6.05 5.26
CA ALA A 69 1.26 -5.44 6.49
C ALA A 69 0.17 -4.36 6.24
N SER A 70 0.16 -3.78 5.04
CA SER A 70 -0.81 -2.75 4.63
C SER A 70 -2.06 -3.31 3.95
N GLN A 71 -2.09 -4.62 3.64
CA GLN A 71 -3.22 -5.25 3.00
C GLN A 71 -4.45 -5.34 3.92
N GLY A 72 -5.63 -5.10 3.33
CA GLY A 72 -6.93 -5.15 3.99
C GLY A 72 -7.54 -3.77 4.27
N ASP A 73 -8.82 -3.77 4.65
CA ASP A 73 -9.57 -2.52 4.90
C ASP A 73 -9.17 -1.82 6.20
N ASN A 74 -8.49 -2.53 7.11
CA ASN A 74 -8.03 -2.05 8.41
C ASN A 74 -6.62 -2.63 8.73
N PRO A 75 -5.54 -2.03 8.20
CA PRO A 75 -4.18 -2.49 8.47
C PRO A 75 -3.85 -2.34 9.96
N SER A 76 -3.20 -3.34 10.56
CA SER A 76 -2.82 -3.31 11.97
C SER A 76 -1.62 -2.38 12.18
N PRO A 77 -1.73 -1.30 12.98
CA PRO A 77 -0.62 -0.38 13.21
C PRO A 77 0.60 -1.05 13.85
N ASP A 78 0.39 -2.08 14.67
CA ASP A 78 1.49 -2.82 15.31
C ASP A 78 2.34 -3.59 14.30
N ALA A 79 1.73 -4.21 13.29
CA ALA A 79 2.49 -4.87 12.22
C ALA A 79 3.28 -3.86 11.39
N LEU A 80 2.67 -2.70 11.08
CA LEU A 80 3.36 -1.61 10.39
C LEU A 80 4.50 -1.01 11.24
N ALA A 81 4.33 -0.93 12.56
CA ALA A 81 5.37 -0.50 13.48
C ALA A 81 6.53 -1.51 13.56
N ALA A 82 6.24 -2.81 13.49
CA ALA A 82 7.27 -3.85 13.40
C ALA A 82 8.06 -3.73 12.09
N VAL A 83 7.38 -3.59 10.95
CA VAL A 83 8.02 -3.34 9.65
C VAL A 83 8.87 -2.06 9.69
N ALA A 84 8.37 -1.01 10.35
CA ALA A 84 9.10 0.23 10.52
C ALA A 84 10.40 0.08 11.32
N HIS A 85 10.38 -0.76 12.35
CA HIS A 85 11.54 -1.06 13.18
C HIS A 85 12.57 -1.90 12.42
N ASP A 86 12.12 -2.97 11.75
CA ASP A 86 13.01 -3.91 11.06
C ASP A 86 13.69 -3.28 9.83
N PHE A 87 13.03 -2.31 9.20
CA PHE A 87 13.50 -1.60 8.01
C PHE A 87 13.80 -0.11 8.24
N ASP A 88 14.12 0.28 9.48
CA ASP A 88 14.33 1.69 9.85
C ASP A 88 15.40 2.39 8.99
N ASN A 89 16.42 1.65 8.57
CA ASN A 89 17.56 2.14 7.79
C ASN A 89 17.50 1.76 6.30
N VAL A 90 16.39 1.16 5.84
CA VAL A 90 16.23 0.75 4.44
C VAL A 90 15.45 1.82 3.68
N LYS A 91 16.21 2.73 3.04
CA LYS A 91 15.66 3.84 2.24
C LYS A 91 14.61 4.63 3.03
N SER A 92 13.37 4.65 2.55
CA SER A 92 12.23 5.34 3.19
C SER A 92 11.15 4.38 3.67
N VAL A 93 11.36 3.05 3.57
CA VAL A 93 10.33 2.06 3.89
C VAL A 93 9.92 2.16 5.36
N GLY A 94 10.89 2.25 6.27
CA GLY A 94 10.59 2.41 7.70
C GLY A 94 9.88 3.72 8.04
N LEU A 95 10.02 4.78 7.23
CA LEU A 95 9.27 6.03 7.41
C LEU A 95 7.86 5.93 6.85
N LEU A 96 7.70 5.28 5.69
CA LEU A 96 6.40 5.00 5.08
C LEU A 96 5.54 4.11 5.99
N ALA A 97 6.14 3.07 6.57
CA ALA A 97 5.47 2.17 7.51
C ALA A 97 4.97 2.91 8.75
N ARG A 98 5.77 3.81 9.34
CA ARG A 98 5.34 4.67 10.46
C ARG A 98 4.22 5.62 10.05
N LEU A 99 4.33 6.22 8.87
CA LEU A 99 3.31 7.13 8.36
C LEU A 99 1.96 6.40 8.20
N GLN A 100 1.96 5.22 7.58
CA GLN A 100 0.76 4.39 7.44
C GLN A 100 0.20 3.92 8.78
N ALA A 101 1.07 3.56 9.73
CA ALA A 101 0.64 3.21 11.09
C ALA A 101 -0.04 4.41 11.79
N ALA A 102 0.52 5.61 11.65
CA ALA A 102 -0.07 6.84 12.18
C ALA A 102 -1.42 7.15 11.53
N ASP A 103 -1.51 7.01 10.20
CA ASP A 103 -2.75 7.19 9.42
C ASP A 103 -3.82 6.18 9.86
N ALA A 104 -3.45 4.94 10.18
CA ALA A 104 -4.38 3.92 10.66
C ALA A 104 -4.96 4.27 12.04
N TYR A 105 -4.14 4.76 12.98
CA TYR A 105 -4.65 5.28 14.27
C TYR A 105 -5.56 6.50 14.10
N LEU A 106 -5.16 7.47 13.26
CA LEU A 106 -5.96 8.66 13.01
C LEU A 106 -7.27 8.31 12.30
N GLY A 107 -7.23 7.40 11.32
CA GLY A 107 -8.40 6.88 10.62
C GLY A 107 -9.38 6.17 11.54
N ALA A 108 -8.89 5.39 12.51
CA ALA A 108 -9.73 4.77 13.54
C ALA A 108 -10.47 5.82 14.38
N VAL A 109 -9.79 6.91 14.76
CA VAL A 109 -10.39 8.04 15.48
C VAL A 109 -11.45 8.76 14.63
N GLN A 110 -11.17 9.01 13.35
CA GLN A 110 -12.10 9.66 12.44
C GLN A 110 -13.35 8.81 12.17
N LYS A 111 -13.19 7.48 12.07
CA LYS A 111 -14.31 6.53 11.93
C LYS A 111 -15.07 6.33 13.25
N GLY A 112 -14.45 6.64 14.39
CA GLY A 112 -15.03 6.38 15.72
C GLY A 112 -15.05 4.89 16.08
N LEU A 113 -14.16 4.09 15.48
CA LEU A 113 -14.11 2.63 15.65
C LEU A 113 -12.75 2.19 16.21
N LYS A 114 -12.73 1.07 16.92
CA LYS A 114 -11.49 0.40 17.29
C LYS A 114 -10.77 -0.15 16.05
N LEU A 115 -9.46 -0.30 16.15
CA LEU A 115 -8.66 -0.95 15.10
C LEU A 115 -9.12 -2.40 14.94
N GLY A 116 -9.30 -2.82 13.68
CA GLY A 116 -9.80 -4.16 13.36
C GLY A 116 -11.31 -4.35 13.54
N ALA A 117 -12.07 -3.30 13.88
CA ALA A 117 -13.53 -3.37 13.97
C ALA A 117 -14.15 -3.68 12.61
N THR A 118 -15.11 -4.61 12.59
CA THR A 118 -15.87 -5.00 11.40
C THR A 118 -17.27 -4.38 11.45
N LEU A 119 -17.74 -3.89 10.29
CA LEU A 119 -19.11 -3.42 10.12
C LEU A 119 -19.98 -4.55 9.58
N LYS A 120 -21.23 -4.64 10.03
CA LYS A 120 -22.16 -5.65 9.54
C LYS A 120 -22.49 -5.42 8.06
N PRO A 121 -22.38 -6.45 7.21
CA PRO A 121 -22.98 -6.43 5.89
C PRO A 121 -24.50 -6.57 6.02
N ASN A 122 -25.25 -5.72 5.29
CA ASN A 122 -26.69 -5.86 5.14
C ASN A 122 -27.05 -6.99 4.17
N ASP A 123 -28.35 -7.25 4.01
CA ASP A 123 -28.90 -8.32 3.16
C ASP A 123 -28.49 -8.23 1.67
N LYS A 124 -27.89 -7.11 1.23
CA LYS A 124 -27.36 -6.89 -0.13
C LYS A 124 -25.84 -6.94 -0.19
N ASN A 125 -25.19 -7.43 0.87
CA ASN A 125 -23.74 -7.45 1.04
C ASN A 125 -23.10 -6.04 0.98
N GLN A 126 -23.82 -5.02 1.42
CA GLN A 126 -23.32 -3.64 1.56
C GLN A 126 -23.17 -3.31 3.05
N LEU A 127 -22.14 -2.55 3.43
CA LEU A 127 -21.88 -2.22 4.83
C LEU A 127 -22.96 -1.27 5.35
N ASP A 128 -23.70 -1.67 6.39
CA ASP A 128 -24.88 -0.93 6.89
C ASP A 128 -24.51 0.18 7.89
N GLY A 129 -23.20 0.38 8.12
CA GLY A 129 -22.69 1.33 9.10
C GLY A 129 -22.93 0.94 10.57
N THR A 130 -23.55 -0.22 10.83
CA THR A 130 -23.69 -0.80 12.16
C THR A 130 -22.49 -1.69 12.49
N LEU A 131 -22.00 -1.57 13.71
CA LEU A 131 -20.90 -2.40 14.21
C LEU A 131 -21.33 -3.86 14.34
N GLU A 132 -20.41 -4.77 14.02
CA GLU A 132 -20.59 -6.19 14.30
C GLU A 132 -20.71 -6.43 15.80
N ASN A 133 -19.76 -5.86 16.57
CA ASN A 133 -19.81 -5.84 18.03
C ASN A 133 -19.95 -4.40 18.56
N PRO A 134 -20.91 -4.12 19.45
CA PRO A 134 -21.08 -2.79 20.05
C PRO A 134 -19.83 -2.30 20.79
N ASP A 135 -19.06 -3.23 21.35
CA ASP A 135 -17.83 -2.95 22.09
C ASP A 135 -16.69 -2.47 21.18
N ASP A 136 -16.84 -2.56 19.85
CA ASP A 136 -15.87 -2.04 18.88
C ASP A 136 -15.99 -0.52 18.66
N ALA A 137 -16.95 0.13 19.33
CA ALA A 137 -17.02 1.58 19.39
C ALA A 137 -15.82 2.18 20.14
N LEU A 138 -15.30 3.29 19.64
CA LEU A 138 -14.14 3.96 20.23
C LEU A 138 -14.54 4.74 21.49
N THR A 139 -13.95 4.40 22.64
CA THR A 139 -14.14 5.15 23.88
C THR A 139 -13.30 6.43 23.91
N PRO A 140 -13.65 7.45 24.72
CA PRO A 140 -12.86 8.68 24.83
C PRO A 140 -11.40 8.45 25.27
N GLU A 141 -11.17 7.49 26.17
CA GLU A 141 -9.83 7.15 26.67
C GLU A 141 -8.99 6.52 25.56
N LEU A 142 -9.59 5.61 24.79
CA LEU A 142 -8.92 4.96 23.66
C LEU A 142 -8.66 5.93 22.51
N LYS A 143 -9.58 6.88 22.27
CA LYS A 143 -9.37 8.01 21.35
C LYS A 143 -8.12 8.81 21.73
N ALA A 144 -7.98 9.19 22.99
CA ALA A 144 -6.81 9.93 23.46
C ALA A 144 -5.50 9.14 23.26
N THR A 145 -5.57 7.83 23.49
CA THR A 145 -4.43 6.91 23.30
C THR A 145 -4.03 6.84 21.82
N TYR A 146 -4.99 6.62 20.92
CA TYR A 146 -4.74 6.55 19.47
C TYR A 146 -4.21 7.87 18.91
N LEU A 147 -4.75 9.02 19.35
CA LEU A 147 -4.23 10.32 18.93
C LEU A 147 -2.79 10.56 19.42
N THR A 148 -2.45 10.07 20.61
CA THR A 148 -1.06 10.15 21.12
C THR A 148 -0.14 9.25 20.29
N SER A 149 -0.51 8.00 20.05
CA SER A 149 0.27 7.09 19.20
C SER A 149 0.45 7.62 17.78
N ALA A 150 -0.59 8.22 17.18
CA ALA A 150 -0.52 8.85 15.88
C ALA A 150 0.45 10.05 15.89
N ALA A 151 0.36 10.93 16.89
CA ALA A 151 1.27 12.08 17.03
C ALA A 151 2.73 11.62 17.13
N ASP A 152 3.02 10.64 17.97
CA ASP A 152 4.39 10.14 18.18
C ASP A 152 4.98 9.55 16.90
N LEU A 153 4.18 8.82 16.12
CA LEU A 153 4.63 8.24 14.86
C LEU A 153 4.85 9.32 13.78
N TYR A 154 3.94 10.29 13.64
CA TYR A 154 4.17 11.40 12.71
C TYR A 154 5.38 12.24 13.12
N GLN A 155 5.58 12.49 14.42
CA GLN A 155 6.73 13.24 14.92
C GLN A 155 8.04 12.52 14.60
N GLN A 156 8.11 11.20 14.81
CA GLN A 156 9.28 10.40 14.42
C GLN A 156 9.58 10.49 12.91
N VAL A 157 8.54 10.48 12.07
CA VAL A 157 8.72 10.65 10.61
C VAL A 157 9.25 12.04 10.30
N TYR A 158 8.68 13.08 10.92
CA TYR A 158 9.13 14.47 10.76
C TYR A 158 10.61 14.63 11.17
N ASP A 159 10.99 14.14 12.35
CA ASP A 159 12.34 14.29 12.88
C ASP A 159 13.38 13.62 11.98
N LYS A 160 13.05 12.47 11.38
CA LYS A 160 13.95 11.73 10.47
C LYS A 160 13.93 12.23 9.02
N ALA A 161 12.82 12.81 8.56
CA ALA A 161 12.66 13.24 7.18
C ALA A 161 13.04 14.72 6.96
N SER A 162 12.86 15.57 7.97
CA SER A 162 13.00 17.04 7.85
C SER A 162 14.39 17.51 7.44
N THR A 163 15.44 16.73 7.71
CA THR A 163 16.82 17.08 7.36
C THR A 163 17.23 16.70 5.94
N ASP A 164 16.39 15.97 5.21
CA ASP A 164 16.70 15.46 3.87
C ASP A 164 15.68 15.97 2.84
N SER A 165 16.14 16.81 1.92
CA SER A 165 15.30 17.36 0.85
C SER A 165 14.71 16.29 -0.07
N ALA A 166 15.37 15.12 -0.22
CA ALA A 166 14.82 14.00 -0.97
C ALA A 166 13.61 13.36 -0.28
N LYS A 167 13.38 13.65 1.00
CA LYS A 167 12.24 13.19 1.80
C LYS A 167 11.22 14.29 2.07
N ALA A 168 11.27 15.42 1.35
CA ALA A 168 10.38 16.55 1.56
C ALA A 168 8.89 16.17 1.61
N LEU A 169 8.44 15.25 0.75
CA LEU A 169 7.05 14.77 0.77
C LEU A 169 6.68 14.02 2.06
N LEU A 170 7.60 13.25 2.65
CA LEU A 170 7.36 12.58 3.93
C LEU A 170 7.27 13.60 5.06
N THR A 171 8.13 14.63 5.03
CA THR A 171 8.06 15.77 5.96
C THR A 171 6.71 16.48 5.85
N LEU A 172 6.23 16.77 4.63
CA LEU A 172 4.92 17.38 4.43
C LEU A 172 3.78 16.52 4.95
N ASN A 173 3.77 15.22 4.62
CA ASN A 173 2.74 14.29 5.11
C ASN A 173 2.73 14.21 6.64
N SER A 174 3.91 14.16 7.27
CA SER A 174 3.99 14.16 8.74
C SER A 174 3.45 15.45 9.38
N LEU A 175 3.70 16.62 8.78
CA LEU A 175 3.15 17.88 9.26
C LEU A 175 1.63 17.94 9.10
N TYR A 176 1.07 17.45 7.99
CA TYR A 176 -0.38 17.35 7.82
C TYR A 176 -1.00 16.39 8.85
N GLY A 177 -0.36 15.25 9.11
CA GLY A 177 -0.78 14.30 10.13
C GLY A 177 -0.78 14.89 11.53
N LEU A 178 0.31 15.56 11.93
CA LEU A 178 0.41 16.27 13.21
C LEU A 178 -0.67 17.36 13.34
N ALA A 179 -0.93 18.11 12.27
CA ALA A 179 -1.98 19.12 12.26
C ALA A 179 -3.38 18.47 12.44
N ALA A 180 -3.66 17.37 11.75
CA ALA A 180 -4.93 16.65 11.85
C ALA A 180 -5.14 16.01 13.24
N VAL A 181 -4.07 15.51 13.87
CA VAL A 181 -4.11 15.05 15.26
C VAL A 181 -4.41 16.22 16.20
N ALA A 182 -3.75 17.36 16.02
CA ALA A 182 -4.01 18.56 16.83
C ALA A 182 -5.46 19.07 16.65
N GLU A 183 -6.01 19.05 15.43
CA GLU A 183 -7.43 19.33 15.16
C GLU A 183 -8.36 18.37 15.90
N SER A 184 -8.06 17.07 15.86
CA SER A 184 -8.85 16.03 16.54
C SER A 184 -8.79 16.11 18.07
N GLN A 185 -7.75 16.76 18.61
CA GLN A 185 -7.57 17.08 20.02
C GLN A 185 -8.10 18.48 20.39
N GLU A 186 -8.72 19.20 19.45
CA GLU A 186 -9.22 20.57 19.62
C GLU A 186 -8.12 21.59 19.98
N LYS A 187 -6.85 21.26 19.69
CA LYS A 187 -5.67 22.12 19.88
C LYS A 187 -5.41 22.93 18.62
N PHE A 188 -6.34 23.82 18.27
CA PHE A 188 -6.32 24.55 16.99
C PHE A 188 -5.09 25.45 16.80
N ASP A 189 -4.53 26.02 17.88
CA ASP A 189 -3.31 26.83 17.78
C ASP A 189 -2.09 25.97 17.39
N VAL A 190 -2.03 24.73 17.90
CA VAL A 190 -0.99 23.77 17.51
C VAL A 190 -1.17 23.36 16.06
N ALA A 191 -2.40 23.06 15.63
CA ALA A 191 -2.70 22.73 14.23
C ALA A 191 -2.29 23.86 13.28
N LYS A 192 -2.62 25.11 13.62
CA LYS A 192 -2.21 26.30 12.88
C LYS A 192 -0.69 26.38 12.73
N SER A 193 0.05 26.18 13.82
CA SER A 193 1.53 26.23 13.77
C SER A 193 2.14 25.18 12.83
N MET A 194 1.52 24.00 12.70
CA MET A 194 1.98 22.96 11.77
C MET A 194 1.69 23.32 10.32
N TYR A 195 0.53 23.92 10.03
CA TYR A 195 0.22 24.43 8.69
C TYR A 195 1.12 25.61 8.29
N GLU A 196 1.47 26.50 9.21
CA GLU A 196 2.41 27.58 8.95
C GLU A 196 3.81 27.04 8.62
N LYS A 197 4.26 25.96 9.28
CA LYS A 197 5.50 25.25 8.90
C LYS A 197 5.42 24.67 7.48
N ILE A 198 4.27 24.14 7.07
CA ILE A 198 4.06 23.65 5.69
C ILE A 198 4.18 24.80 4.70
N GLU A 199 3.57 25.95 4.97
CA GLU A 199 3.71 27.14 4.13
C GLU A 199 5.18 27.55 3.98
N GLN A 200 5.90 27.65 5.10
CA GLN A 200 7.32 28.05 5.10
C GLN A 200 8.21 27.07 4.33
N LEU A 201 7.96 25.76 4.47
CA LEU A 201 8.75 24.73 3.82
C LEU A 201 8.49 24.65 2.31
N THR A 202 7.30 25.05 1.87
CA THR A 202 6.87 24.87 0.48
C THR A 202 6.89 26.15 -0.36
N ASP A 203 7.01 27.32 0.27
CA ASP A 203 7.14 28.59 -0.44
C ASP A 203 8.32 28.55 -1.42
N LYS A 204 8.06 28.94 -2.68
CA LYS A 204 9.05 28.95 -3.78
C LYS A 204 9.73 27.61 -4.07
N THR A 205 9.14 26.49 -3.63
CA THR A 205 9.57 25.14 -4.00
C THR A 205 8.63 24.54 -5.07
N PRO A 206 8.97 23.39 -5.68
CA PRO A 206 8.04 22.65 -6.53
C PRO A 206 6.73 22.24 -5.82
N TYR A 207 6.67 22.33 -4.50
CA TYR A 207 5.54 21.96 -3.66
C TYR A 207 4.64 23.15 -3.27
N ALA A 208 4.78 24.32 -3.91
CA ALA A 208 4.04 25.54 -3.56
C ALA A 208 2.50 25.38 -3.51
N ALA A 209 1.93 24.39 -4.20
CA ALA A 209 0.50 24.05 -4.08
C ALA A 209 0.10 23.68 -2.64
N HIS A 210 1.00 23.07 -1.86
CA HIS A 210 0.75 22.73 -0.46
C HIS A 210 0.65 23.96 0.44
N ALA A 211 1.36 25.05 0.13
CA ALA A 211 1.22 26.32 0.86
C ALA A 211 -0.20 26.89 0.71
N ALA A 212 -0.79 26.82 -0.49
CA ALA A 212 -2.16 27.25 -0.72
C ALA A 212 -3.16 26.40 0.08
N ILE A 213 -3.00 25.07 0.06
CA ILE A 213 -3.84 24.14 0.85
C ILE A 213 -3.71 24.43 2.34
N ALA A 214 -2.49 24.66 2.85
CA ALA A 214 -2.26 24.97 4.26
C ALA A 214 -2.95 26.27 4.68
N LYS A 215 -2.88 27.33 3.85
CA LYS A 215 -3.60 28.60 4.08
C LYS A 215 -5.11 28.41 4.14
N GLU A 216 -5.66 27.64 3.21
CA GLU A 216 -7.10 27.34 3.22
C GLU A 216 -7.52 26.58 4.47
N ARG A 217 -6.70 25.63 4.95
CA ARG A 217 -6.98 24.90 6.19
C ARG A 217 -6.91 25.80 7.41
N ILE A 218 -5.90 26.67 7.51
CA ILE A 218 -5.79 27.68 8.57
C ILE A 218 -7.06 28.55 8.63
N ALA A 219 -7.54 29.03 7.48
CA ALA A 219 -8.74 29.86 7.41
C ALA A 219 -10.02 29.12 7.87
N LYS A 220 -10.05 27.79 7.73
CA LYS A 220 -11.18 26.94 8.15
C LYS A 220 -11.13 26.51 9.61
N LEU A 221 -10.00 26.68 10.32
CA LEU A 221 -9.86 26.27 11.72
C LEU A 221 -10.90 26.91 12.64
N ASP A 222 -11.26 28.18 12.41
CA ASP A 222 -12.28 28.86 13.22
C ASP A 222 -13.70 28.29 12.98
N THR A 223 -13.97 27.78 11.78
CA THR A 223 -15.22 27.07 11.48
C THR A 223 -15.27 25.73 12.23
N LEU A 224 -14.14 25.03 12.33
CA LEU A 224 -14.05 23.76 13.06
C LEU A 224 -14.37 23.91 14.55
N LYS A 225 -14.01 25.03 15.18
CA LYS A 225 -14.35 25.34 16.58
C LYS A 225 -15.86 25.40 16.84
N ASN A 226 -16.65 25.69 15.81
CA ASN A 226 -18.09 25.94 15.91
C ASN A 226 -18.94 24.82 15.29
N LEU A 227 -18.33 23.72 14.86
CA LEU A 227 -19.04 22.60 14.24
C LEU A 227 -19.86 21.87 15.30
N GLN A 228 -21.16 21.68 15.03
CA GLN A 228 -22.00 20.88 15.91
C GLN A 228 -21.60 19.40 15.83
N PRO A 229 -21.61 18.67 16.96
CA PRO A 229 -21.35 17.25 16.96
C PRO A 229 -22.29 16.50 16.03
N VAL A 230 -21.77 15.50 15.31
CA VAL A 230 -22.61 14.59 14.53
C VAL A 230 -23.38 13.70 15.51
N LEU A 231 -24.70 13.85 15.55
CA LEU A 231 -25.57 13.02 16.38
C LEU A 231 -25.52 11.57 15.91
N SER A 232 -25.47 10.65 16.86
CA SER A 232 -25.55 9.22 16.58
C SER A 232 -26.93 8.83 16.05
N LEU A 233 -27.02 7.70 15.33
CA LEU A 233 -28.30 7.23 14.78
C LEU A 233 -29.37 6.98 15.86
N ALA A 234 -28.94 6.72 17.10
CA ALA A 234 -29.81 6.54 18.27
C ALA A 234 -30.41 7.86 18.79
N GLU A 235 -29.75 8.99 18.52
CA GLU A 235 -30.19 10.34 18.89
C GLU A 235 -31.04 10.98 17.79
N LEU A 236 -31.09 10.39 16.59
CA LEU A 236 -32.00 10.81 15.54
C LEU A 236 -33.45 10.45 15.93
N PRO A 237 -34.43 11.35 15.71
CA PRO A 237 -35.83 11.05 15.96
C PRO A 237 -36.26 9.84 15.12
N LYS A 238 -36.91 8.85 15.77
CA LYS A 238 -37.45 7.67 15.09
C LYS A 238 -38.35 8.11 13.94
N ARG A 239 -38.07 7.58 12.74
CA ARG A 239 -38.91 7.80 11.56
C ARG A 239 -40.35 7.43 11.92
N PRO A 240 -41.34 8.31 11.71
CA PRO A 240 -42.74 7.98 11.95
C PRO A 240 -43.10 6.72 11.17
N GLU A 241 -43.69 5.73 11.85
CA GLU A 241 -44.19 4.55 11.17
C GLU A 241 -45.24 4.99 10.13
N PRO A 242 -45.14 4.51 8.86
CA PRO A 242 -46.15 4.81 7.86
C PRO A 242 -47.53 4.47 8.42
N PRO A 243 -48.55 5.34 8.25
CA PRO A 243 -49.88 5.05 8.75
C PRO A 243 -50.32 3.70 8.20
N ALA A 244 -50.77 2.82 9.09
CA ALA A 244 -51.28 1.51 8.71
C ALA A 244 -52.31 1.68 7.57
N PRO A 245 -52.23 0.89 6.49
CA PRO A 245 -53.18 0.99 5.40
C PRO A 245 -54.59 0.94 5.97
N PRO A 246 -55.50 1.84 5.56
CA PRO A 246 -56.83 1.90 6.12
C PRO A 246 -57.47 0.52 5.98
N ALA A 247 -57.89 -0.04 7.12
CA ALA A 247 -58.65 -1.28 7.13
C ALA A 247 -59.84 -1.12 6.15
N PRO A 248 -60.08 -2.10 5.26
CA PRO A 248 -61.16 -2.01 4.29
C PRO A 248 -62.46 -1.76 5.07
N LYS A 249 -63.12 -0.61 4.77
CA LYS A 249 -64.41 -0.29 5.35
C LYS A 249 -65.38 -1.39 4.93
N ALA A 250 -65.89 -2.16 5.89
CA ALA A 250 -66.98 -3.09 5.67
C ALA A 250 -68.17 -2.30 5.08
N PRO A 251 -68.81 -2.77 4.00
CA PRO A 251 -69.98 -2.11 3.44
C PRO A 251 -71.09 -2.04 4.50
N ALA A 252 -71.57 -0.83 4.76
CA ALA A 252 -72.71 -0.60 5.65
C ALA A 252 -73.97 -1.17 5.00
N GLY A 253 -74.46 -2.31 5.50
CA GLY A 253 -75.72 -2.89 5.03
C GLY A 253 -75.93 -4.38 5.28
N LEU A 254 -75.36 -4.97 6.33
CA LEU A 254 -75.68 -6.35 6.70
C LEU A 254 -76.71 -6.38 7.83
N PRO A 255 -77.90 -7.00 7.65
CA PRO A 255 -78.89 -7.14 8.71
C PRO A 255 -78.36 -8.03 9.85
N PRO A 256 -78.86 -7.85 11.09
CA PRO A 256 -78.41 -8.62 12.24
C PRO A 256 -78.70 -10.12 12.03
N GLY A 257 -77.63 -10.93 11.98
CA GLY A 257 -77.70 -12.40 11.80
C GLY A 257 -76.89 -12.96 10.63
N ALA A 258 -76.26 -12.13 9.80
CA ALA A 258 -75.43 -12.61 8.70
C ALA A 258 -74.01 -12.99 9.16
N THR A 259 -73.72 -14.29 9.24
CA THR A 259 -72.34 -14.81 9.31
C THR A 259 -71.71 -14.74 7.93
N LEU A 260 -70.66 -13.91 7.77
CA LEU A 260 -69.79 -13.94 6.60
C LEU A 260 -68.84 -15.13 6.75
N THR A 261 -69.04 -16.19 5.98
CA THR A 261 -67.97 -17.17 5.75
C THR A 261 -66.88 -16.49 4.92
N PRO A 262 -65.59 -16.60 5.30
CA PRO A 262 -64.51 -16.09 4.47
C PRO A 262 -64.53 -16.86 3.14
N VAL A 263 -64.80 -16.16 2.05
CA VAL A 263 -64.54 -16.69 0.71
C VAL A 263 -63.01 -16.71 0.55
N PRO A 264 -62.40 -17.86 0.22
CA PRO A 264 -60.98 -17.90 -0.14
C PRO A 264 -60.75 -16.93 -1.29
N GLY A 265 -59.86 -15.96 -1.09
CA GLY A 265 -59.54 -14.98 -2.12
C GLY A 265 -59.10 -15.67 -3.42
N PRO A 266 -59.38 -15.05 -4.59
CA PRO A 266 -58.88 -15.55 -5.86
C PRO A 266 -57.34 -15.67 -5.81
N PRO A 267 -56.73 -16.68 -6.45
CA PRO A 267 -55.28 -16.80 -6.54
C PRO A 267 -54.69 -15.47 -7.04
N GLY A 268 -53.76 -14.93 -6.26
CA GLY A 268 -53.00 -13.74 -6.62
C GLY A 268 -52.49 -13.87 -8.06
N ALA A 269 -52.70 -12.78 -8.79
CA ALA A 269 -52.34 -12.62 -10.19
C ALA A 269 -50.92 -13.12 -10.48
N GLN A 270 -50.82 -14.01 -11.48
CA GLN A 270 -49.56 -14.28 -12.17
C GLN A 270 -48.94 -12.95 -12.60
N PRO A 271 -47.63 -12.73 -12.42
CA PRO A 271 -46.95 -11.65 -13.11
C PRO A 271 -47.09 -11.86 -14.62
N SER A 272 -47.66 -10.87 -15.31
CA SER A 272 -47.66 -10.82 -16.76
C SER A 272 -46.22 -10.90 -17.28
N PRO A 273 -45.97 -11.65 -18.38
CA PRO A 273 -44.65 -11.76 -18.98
C PRO A 273 -44.12 -10.38 -19.39
N ALA A 274 -42.88 -10.10 -19.00
CA ALA A 274 -42.14 -8.96 -19.48
C ALA A 274 -42.09 -8.96 -21.02
N ALA A 275 -42.30 -7.79 -21.60
CA ALA A 275 -42.14 -7.55 -23.02
C ALA A 275 -40.74 -7.99 -23.48
N LYS A 276 -40.71 -8.82 -24.52
CA LYS A 276 -39.52 -9.25 -25.25
C LYS A 276 -38.82 -8.01 -25.85
N PRO A 277 -37.54 -7.73 -25.52
CA PRO A 277 -36.78 -6.73 -26.24
C PRO A 277 -36.57 -7.16 -27.69
N ALA A 278 -36.76 -6.23 -28.62
CA ALA A 278 -36.50 -6.42 -30.04
C ALA A 278 -35.03 -6.80 -30.28
N GLU A 279 -34.82 -7.82 -31.11
CA GLU A 279 -33.52 -8.19 -31.68
C GLU A 279 -32.99 -7.02 -32.53
N GLY A 280 -32.00 -6.31 -31.97
CA GLY A 280 -31.10 -5.44 -32.72
C GLY A 280 -29.93 -6.26 -33.26
N THR A 281 -29.75 -6.21 -34.58
CA THR A 281 -28.70 -6.82 -35.39
C THR A 281 -27.28 -6.51 -34.87
N PRO A 282 -26.32 -7.46 -34.97
CA PRO A 282 -25.00 -7.37 -34.35
C PRO A 282 -24.05 -6.46 -35.12
N ALA A 283 -23.40 -5.53 -34.41
CA ALA A 283 -22.31 -4.71 -34.91
C ALA A 283 -20.96 -5.16 -34.32
N ALA A 284 -20.13 -5.67 -35.22
CA ALA A 284 -18.66 -5.70 -35.26
C ALA A 284 -17.85 -5.78 -33.94
N ALA A 285 -17.21 -6.94 -33.77
CA ALA A 285 -16.13 -7.19 -32.81
C ALA A 285 -14.91 -6.28 -33.05
N PRO A 286 -14.29 -5.72 -31.99
CA PRO A 286 -12.92 -5.24 -32.05
C PRO A 286 -11.96 -6.42 -32.14
N ALA A 287 -11.00 -6.30 -33.06
CA ALA A 287 -9.99 -7.29 -33.37
C ALA A 287 -9.15 -7.70 -32.14
N THR A 288 -8.99 -9.01 -32.00
CA THR A 288 -8.03 -9.69 -31.13
C THR A 288 -6.61 -9.25 -31.46
N ALA A 289 -5.91 -8.68 -30.48
CA ALA A 289 -4.46 -8.60 -30.50
C ALA A 289 -3.86 -10.01 -30.27
N PRO A 290 -2.76 -10.37 -30.95
CA PRO A 290 -2.24 -11.74 -30.95
C PRO A 290 -1.63 -12.15 -29.62
N ALA A 291 -1.94 -13.39 -29.24
CA ALA A 291 -1.29 -14.15 -28.18
C ALA A 291 0.24 -14.17 -28.39
N THR A 292 0.98 -13.62 -27.43
CA THR A 292 2.40 -13.89 -27.30
C THR A 292 2.56 -15.19 -26.52
N THR A 293 3.24 -16.12 -27.15
CA THR A 293 3.63 -17.43 -26.63
C THR A 293 4.42 -17.30 -25.32
N PRO A 294 4.11 -18.09 -24.28
CA PRO A 294 5.01 -18.24 -23.14
C PRO A 294 6.30 -18.98 -23.59
N PRO A 295 7.50 -18.47 -23.29
CA PRO A 295 8.72 -19.22 -23.51
C PRO A 295 8.80 -20.41 -22.55
N ALA A 296 9.32 -21.51 -23.09
CA ALA A 296 9.39 -22.84 -22.51
C ALA A 296 9.96 -22.88 -21.09
N THR A 297 9.26 -23.62 -20.23
CA THR A 297 9.78 -24.26 -19.03
C THR A 297 10.94 -25.19 -19.41
N PRO A 298 12.17 -25.01 -18.91
CA PRO A 298 13.13 -26.09 -18.92
C PRO A 298 12.80 -27.06 -17.77
N SER A 299 12.57 -28.32 -18.14
CA SER A 299 12.54 -29.47 -17.23
C SER A 299 13.68 -29.39 -16.22
N SER A 300 13.33 -29.31 -14.94
CA SER A 300 14.24 -29.65 -13.85
C SER A 300 13.91 -31.06 -13.38
N GLU A 301 14.91 -31.91 -13.58
CA GLU A 301 15.08 -33.27 -13.10
C GLU A 301 14.90 -33.36 -11.56
N PRO A 302 14.28 -34.43 -11.02
CA PRO A 302 14.08 -34.57 -9.58
C PRO A 302 15.41 -34.93 -8.89
N ALA A 303 16.00 -33.95 -8.19
CA ALA A 303 17.10 -34.19 -7.29
C ALA A 303 16.62 -34.88 -6.00
N LYS A 304 17.22 -36.04 -5.76
CA LYS A 304 17.21 -36.92 -4.58
C LYS A 304 17.19 -36.17 -3.22
N PRO A 305 16.44 -36.63 -2.21
CA PRO A 305 16.46 -36.03 -0.87
C PRO A 305 17.83 -36.26 -0.21
N ALA A 306 18.47 -35.18 0.23
CA ALA A 306 19.63 -35.24 1.11
C ALA A 306 19.17 -35.46 2.56
N GLU A 307 19.88 -36.35 3.23
CA GLU A 307 19.64 -36.83 4.58
C GLU A 307 19.69 -35.71 5.62
N SER A 308 18.77 -35.82 6.58
CA SER A 308 18.68 -35.03 7.81
C SER A 308 19.87 -35.36 8.73
N PRO A 309 20.68 -34.39 9.17
CA PRO A 309 21.66 -34.66 10.23
C PRO A 309 20.95 -34.72 11.59
N ALA A 310 21.07 -35.91 12.20
CA ALA A 310 20.62 -36.21 13.55
C ALA A 310 21.20 -35.24 14.59
N THR A 311 20.32 -34.73 15.45
CA THR A 311 20.66 -34.01 16.68
C THR A 311 21.10 -35.02 17.76
N PRO A 312 22.31 -34.91 18.35
CA PRO A 312 22.59 -35.61 19.60
C PRO A 312 22.12 -34.79 20.82
N ALA A 313 21.56 -35.54 21.76
CA ALA A 313 20.85 -35.15 22.98
C ALA A 313 21.66 -34.29 23.98
N PRO A 314 20.96 -33.55 24.88
CA PRO A 314 21.60 -32.73 25.92
C PRO A 314 22.19 -33.58 27.06
N ALA A 315 23.39 -33.19 27.50
CA ALA A 315 24.04 -33.73 28.68
C ALA A 315 23.33 -33.25 29.97
N THR A 316 23.07 -34.20 30.87
CA THR A 316 22.58 -33.96 32.23
C THR A 316 23.68 -33.34 33.11
N PRO A 317 23.33 -32.42 34.03
CA PRO A 317 24.28 -31.88 34.98
C PRO A 317 24.47 -32.82 36.19
N LYS A 318 25.69 -32.85 36.72
CA LYS A 318 26.03 -33.35 38.05
C LYS A 318 26.40 -32.16 38.92
#